data_AF-A0A0L0V8E6-F1
#
_entry.id   AF-A0A0L0V8E6-F1
#
_cell.length_a   1.000
_cell.length_b   1.000
_cell.length_c   1.000
_cell.angle_alpha   90.00
_cell.angle_beta   90.00
_cell.angle_gamma   90.00
#
_symmetry.space_group_name_H-M   'P 1'
#
loop_
_entity.id
_entity.type
_entity.pdbx_description
1 polymer ?
#
loop_
_entity_poly.entity_id
_entity_poly.type
_entity_poly.pdbx_seq_one_letter_code
_entity_poly.pdbx_strand_id
1 'polypeptide(L)'
;MSTNLVRDSKVVILLTPTNYAVWALVMQSKLQVIDVLSTLEGPIITKPEKEKDTFMEISEKAYHLIISYIGQEVLAFITSAYSSQTRFNGYHLWQLLRSKYAGGDIASQTTALAKWNNLAFTSISKFVPAKVIKHLLLCQVVFGVVAS
;
A
#
# COMPACT_ATOMS: atom_id res chain seq x y z
N MET A 1 -27.96 8.21 25.06
CA MET A 1 -26.72 7.74 25.68
C MET A 1 -25.65 7.63 24.61
N SER A 2 -24.73 8.62 24.52
CA SER A 2 -23.55 8.51 23.66
C SER A 2 -22.53 7.62 24.37
N THR A 3 -22.39 6.37 23.93
CA THR A 3 -21.28 5.54 24.34
C THR A 3 -20.02 6.10 23.69
N ASN A 4 -19.22 6.80 24.48
CA ASN A 4 -17.82 7.06 24.17
C ASN A 4 -17.12 5.72 23.98
N LEU A 5 -17.10 5.22 22.75
CA LEU A 5 -16.24 4.12 22.33
C LEU A 5 -14.82 4.69 22.25
N VAL A 6 -14.14 4.73 23.39
CA VAL A 6 -12.69 4.79 23.42
C VAL A 6 -12.21 3.49 22.80
N ARG A 7 -12.14 3.44 21.46
CA ARG A 7 -11.35 2.44 20.73
C ARG A 7 -9.91 2.74 21.12
N ASP A 8 -9.31 1.89 21.94
CA ASP A 8 -7.87 1.81 22.23
C ASP A 8 -7.06 2.58 21.20
N SER A 9 -6.60 3.80 21.51
CA SER A 9 -5.97 4.83 20.67
C SER A 9 -5.42 4.38 19.31
N LYS A 10 -6.28 3.87 18.43
CA LYS A 10 -5.89 3.22 17.19
C LYS A 10 -5.88 4.34 16.18
N VAL A 11 -4.70 4.78 15.79
CA VAL A 11 -4.56 5.84 14.80
C VAL A 11 -5.09 5.31 13.49
N VAL A 12 -6.28 5.79 13.11
CA VAL A 12 -6.96 5.47 11.86
C VAL A 12 -6.46 6.47 10.81
N ILE A 13 -5.93 5.98 9.69
CA ILE A 13 -5.22 6.83 8.72
C ILE A 13 -6.00 6.95 7.41
N LEU A 14 -6.12 8.18 6.91
CA LEU A 14 -6.50 8.45 5.53
C LEU A 14 -5.31 8.17 4.62
N LEU A 15 -5.42 7.19 3.73
CA LEU A 15 -4.34 6.83 2.81
C LEU A 15 -4.29 7.80 1.63
N THR A 16 -3.09 8.29 1.36
CA THR A 16 -2.73 9.06 0.18
C THR A 16 -1.46 8.47 -0.44
N PRO A 17 -1.17 8.75 -1.71
CA PRO A 17 0.09 8.32 -2.30
C PRO A 17 1.34 8.80 -1.56
N THR A 18 1.24 9.93 -0.85
CA THR A 18 2.37 10.54 -0.13
C THR A 18 2.62 9.93 1.25
N ASN A 19 1.60 9.33 1.89
CA ASN A 19 1.74 8.74 3.22
C ASN A 19 1.71 7.20 3.23
N TYR A 20 1.37 6.59 2.09
CA TYR A 20 1.19 5.14 1.99
C TYR A 20 2.44 4.36 2.38
N ALA A 21 3.63 4.79 1.96
CA ALA A 21 4.86 4.08 2.29
C ALA A 21 5.10 3.98 3.82
N VAL A 22 4.85 5.07 4.55
CA VAL A 22 4.98 5.10 6.02
C VAL A 22 3.92 4.23 6.67
N TRP A 23 2.66 4.33 6.20
CA TRP A 23 1.58 3.47 6.69
C TRP A 23 1.86 1.98 6.42
N ALA A 24 2.31 1.66 5.22
CA ALA A 24 2.59 0.29 4.78
C ALA A 24 3.68 -0.35 5.64
N LEU A 25 4.76 0.37 5.95
CA LEU A 25 5.81 -0.12 6.85
C LEU A 25 5.26 -0.51 8.23
N VAL A 26 4.45 0.37 8.84
CA VAL A 26 3.80 0.09 10.13
C VAL A 26 2.85 -1.10 10.02
N MET A 27 2.09 -1.20 8.92
CA MET A 27 1.14 -2.29 8.72
C MET A 27 1.85 -3.63 8.48
N GLN A 28 2.93 -3.65 7.69
CA GLN A 28 3.77 -4.83 7.46
C GLN A 28 4.30 -5.36 8.77
N SER A 29 4.83 -4.50 9.64
CA SER A 29 5.27 -4.90 10.99
C SER A 29 4.15 -5.59 11.78
N LYS A 30 2.93 -5.03 11.78
CA LYS A 30 1.78 -5.63 12.47
C LYS A 30 1.34 -6.96 11.86
N LEU A 31 1.38 -7.08 10.54
CA LEU A 31 1.07 -8.31 9.80
C LEU A 31 2.13 -9.40 10.03
N GLN A 32 3.39 -9.02 10.21
CA GLN A 32 4.48 -9.94 10.55
C GLN A 32 4.30 -10.51 11.97
N VAL A 33 3.87 -9.69 12.94
CA VAL A 33 3.61 -10.16 14.31
C VAL A 33 2.53 -11.25 14.37
N ILE A 34 1.58 -11.23 13.44
CA ILE A 34 0.54 -12.27 13.32
C ILE A 34 0.87 -13.34 12.26
N ASP A 35 2.10 -13.35 11.75
CA ASP A 35 2.64 -14.31 10.77
C ASP A 35 1.83 -14.45 9.48
N VAL A 36 1.24 -13.36 8.99
CA VAL A 36 0.46 -13.36 7.73
C VAL A 36 1.13 -12.61 6.59
N LEU A 37 2.16 -11.80 6.86
CA LEU A 37 2.78 -10.91 5.87
C LEU A 37 3.32 -11.66 4.65
N SER A 38 4.05 -12.76 4.86
CA SER A 38 4.63 -13.58 3.79
C SER A 38 3.56 -14.12 2.83
N THR A 39 2.37 -14.43 3.34
CA THR A 39 1.22 -14.89 2.54
C THR A 39 0.63 -13.77 1.68
N LEU A 40 0.70 -12.52 2.15
CA LEU A 40 0.16 -11.35 1.44
C LEU A 40 1.10 -10.82 0.35
N GLU A 41 2.40 -11.03 0.53
CA GLU A 41 3.44 -10.56 -0.41
C GLU A 41 3.94 -11.65 -1.36
N GLY A 42 3.61 -12.91 -1.08
CA GLY A 42 3.91 -14.03 -1.96
C GLY A 42 3.22 -13.90 -3.33
N PRO A 43 3.75 -14.58 -4.36
CA PRO A 43 3.10 -14.63 -5.67
C PRO A 43 1.69 -15.22 -5.56
N ILE A 44 0.83 -14.95 -6.54
CA ILE A 44 -0.50 -15.59 -6.67
C ILE A 44 -0.27 -17.07 -6.96
N ILE A 45 0.01 -17.84 -5.92
CA ILE A 45 0.09 -19.29 -6.03
C ILE A 45 -1.36 -19.75 -5.97
N THR A 46 -1.82 -20.38 -7.05
CA THR A 46 -3.00 -21.23 -7.03
C THR A 46 -2.70 -22.36 -6.07
N LYS A 47 -2.92 -22.13 -4.77
CA LYS A 47 -2.61 -23.11 -3.74
C LYS A 47 -3.43 -24.37 -3.98
N PRO A 48 -2.87 -25.56 -3.74
CA PRO A 48 -3.63 -26.80 -3.84
C PRO A 48 -4.89 -26.70 -2.97
N GLU A 49 -5.98 -27.34 -3.39
CA GLU A 49 -7.32 -27.17 -2.82
C GLU A 49 -7.36 -27.39 -1.30
N LYS A 50 -6.47 -28.24 -0.77
CA LYS A 50 -6.27 -28.53 0.66
C LYS A 50 -5.70 -27.37 1.49
N GLU A 51 -5.06 -26.40 0.86
CA GLU A 51 -4.47 -25.23 1.54
C GLU A 51 -5.34 -23.96 1.39
N LYS A 52 -6.44 -24.06 0.65
CA LYS A 52 -7.34 -22.93 0.36
C LYS A 52 -8.03 -22.42 1.62
N ASP A 53 -8.48 -23.33 2.49
CA ASP A 53 -9.18 -22.98 3.73
C ASP A 53 -8.23 -22.26 4.70
N THR A 54 -7.03 -22.81 4.92
CA THR A 54 -5.99 -22.17 5.74
C THR A 54 -5.57 -20.81 5.17
N PHE A 55 -5.48 -20.68 3.85
CA PHE A 55 -5.22 -19.39 3.22
C PHE A 55 -6.36 -18.39 3.45
N MET A 56 -7.61 -18.82 3.34
CA MET A 56 -8.77 -17.97 3.62
C MET A 56 -8.77 -17.47 5.06
N GLU A 57 -8.50 -18.34 6.04
CA GLU A 57 -8.41 -17.96 7.45
C GLU A 57 -7.29 -16.93 7.71
N ILE A 58 -6.11 -17.15 7.12
CA ILE A 58 -4.98 -16.21 7.22
C ILE A 58 -5.33 -14.87 6.57
N SER A 59 -5.96 -14.92 5.40
CA SER A 59 -6.39 -13.74 4.64
C SER A 59 -7.45 -12.95 5.42
N GLU A 60 -8.38 -13.62 6.09
CA GLU A 60 -9.41 -12.98 6.91
C GLU A 60 -8.82 -12.26 8.12
N LYS A 61 -7.83 -12.85 8.81
CA LYS A 61 -7.09 -12.18 9.90
C LYS A 61 -6.44 -10.88 9.42
N ALA A 62 -5.79 -10.92 8.26
CA ALA A 62 -5.20 -9.74 7.65
C ALA A 62 -6.25 -8.67 7.33
N TYR A 63 -7.41 -9.07 6.79
CA TYR A 63 -8.52 -8.16 6.47
C TYR A 63 -8.96 -7.37 7.70
N HIS A 64 -9.27 -8.06 8.79
CA HIS A 64 -9.75 -7.42 10.02
C HIS A 64 -8.70 -6.48 10.62
N LEU A 65 -7.42 -6.88 10.59
CA LEU A 65 -6.35 -6.04 11.06
C LEU A 65 -6.26 -4.76 10.22
N ILE A 66 -6.17 -4.87 8.89
CA ILE A 66 -6.01 -3.72 7.98
C ILE A 66 -7.19 -2.75 8.11
N ILE A 67 -8.44 -3.24 8.04
CA ILE A 67 -9.66 -2.41 8.14
C ILE A 67 -9.67 -1.58 9.44
N SER A 68 -9.15 -2.13 10.54
CA SER A 68 -9.14 -1.44 11.83
C SER A 68 -8.18 -0.24 11.93
N TYR A 69 -7.33 0.00 10.93
CA TYR A 69 -6.38 1.12 10.87
C TYR A 69 -6.65 2.06 9.67
N ILE A 70 -7.79 1.92 9.00
CA ILE A 70 -8.12 2.66 7.78
C ILE A 70 -9.26 3.64 8.01
N GLY A 71 -9.07 4.89 7.53
CA GLY A 71 -10.04 5.98 7.63
C GLY A 71 -11.29 5.79 6.79
N GLN A 72 -12.37 6.48 7.19
CA GLN A 72 -13.70 6.35 6.61
C GLN A 72 -13.75 6.55 5.09
N GLU A 73 -12.98 7.50 4.54
CA GLU A 73 -12.95 7.74 3.09
C GLU A 73 -12.37 6.55 2.32
N VAL A 74 -11.30 5.93 2.85
CA VAL A 74 -10.71 4.74 2.25
C VAL A 74 -11.65 3.55 2.43
N LEU A 75 -12.38 3.44 3.55
CA LEU A 75 -13.42 2.43 3.74
C LEU A 75 -14.54 2.57 2.69
N ALA A 76 -14.98 3.79 2.38
CA ALA A 76 -15.97 4.04 1.33
C ALA A 76 -15.45 3.56 -0.04
N PHE A 77 -14.19 3.85 -0.35
CA PHE A 77 -13.55 3.30 -1.56
C PHE A 77 -13.53 1.76 -1.55
N ILE A 78 -13.08 1.13 -0.46
CA ILE A 78 -13.05 -0.34 -0.34
C ILE A 78 -14.45 -0.92 -0.56
N THR A 79 -15.50 -0.34 0.02
CA THR A 79 -16.87 -0.82 -0.17
C THR A 79 -17.36 -0.71 -1.61
N SER A 80 -16.90 0.28 -2.37
CA SER A 80 -17.22 0.39 -3.80
C SER A 80 -16.45 -0.59 -4.68
N ALA A 81 -15.24 -0.99 -4.26
CA ALA A 81 -14.37 -1.88 -5.01
C ALA A 81 -14.68 -3.37 -4.77
N TYR A 82 -15.36 -3.70 -3.67
CA TYR A 82 -15.62 -5.07 -3.24
C TYR A 82 -16.98 -5.58 -3.73
N SER A 83 -16.98 -6.78 -4.32
CA SER A 83 -18.18 -7.61 -4.45
C SER A 83 -18.39 -8.46 -3.18
N SER A 84 -19.59 -9.02 -2.99
CA SER A 84 -19.89 -9.92 -1.86
C SER A 84 -18.92 -11.09 -1.73
N GLN A 85 -18.38 -11.58 -2.85
CA GLN A 85 -17.45 -12.72 -2.94
C GLN A 85 -16.01 -12.37 -2.52
N THR A 86 -15.65 -11.09 -2.50
CA THR A 86 -14.29 -10.64 -2.09
C THR A 86 -14.25 -10.15 -0.65
N ARG A 87 -15.41 -10.02 0.00
CA ARG A 87 -15.52 -9.59 1.40
C ARG A 87 -14.69 -10.50 2.30
N PHE A 88 -13.99 -9.89 3.25
CA PHE A 88 -13.08 -10.58 4.19
C PHE A 88 -11.78 -11.15 3.57
N ASN A 89 -11.49 -10.89 2.29
CA ASN A 89 -10.23 -11.30 1.67
C ASN A 89 -9.12 -10.25 1.90
N GLY A 90 -8.28 -10.43 2.93
CA GLY A 90 -7.19 -9.52 3.27
C GLY A 90 -6.06 -9.50 2.25
N TYR A 91 -5.80 -10.62 1.55
CA TYR A 91 -4.88 -10.65 0.41
C TYR A 91 -5.33 -9.67 -0.68
N HIS A 92 -6.59 -9.77 -1.10
CA HIS A 92 -7.13 -8.88 -2.12
C HIS A 92 -7.14 -7.42 -1.64
N LEU A 93 -7.46 -7.18 -0.35
CA LEU A 93 -7.41 -5.85 0.25
C LEU A 93 -6.02 -5.25 0.18
N TRP A 94 -5.01 -6.00 0.59
CA TRP A 94 -3.62 -5.58 0.60
C TRP A 94 -3.14 -5.17 -0.80
N GLN A 95 -3.44 -5.99 -1.81
CA GLN A 95 -3.08 -5.71 -3.20
C GLN A 95 -3.84 -4.50 -3.77
N LEU A 96 -5.13 -4.35 -3.45
CA LEU A 96 -5.95 -3.21 -3.87
C LEU A 96 -5.37 -1.88 -3.33
N LEU A 97 -5.03 -1.84 -2.04
CA LEU A 97 -4.48 -0.63 -1.42
C LEU A 97 -3.10 -0.29 -2.00
N ARG A 98 -2.26 -1.30 -2.23
CA ARG A 98 -0.95 -1.14 -2.87
C ARG A 98 -1.10 -0.59 -4.29
N SER A 99 -1.99 -1.17 -5.09
CA SER A 99 -2.26 -0.70 -6.46
C SER A 99 -2.72 0.75 -6.49
N LYS A 100 -3.60 1.16 -5.56
CA LYS A 100 -4.14 2.53 -5.51
C LYS A 100 -3.16 3.57 -4.97
N TYR A 101 -2.39 3.23 -3.95
CA TYR A 101 -1.66 4.22 -3.15
C TYR A 101 -0.13 4.08 -3.18
N ALA A 102 0.44 2.99 -3.67
CA ALA A 102 1.91 2.83 -3.73
C ALA A 102 2.59 3.72 -4.81
N GLY A 103 1.83 4.60 -5.47
CA GLY A 103 2.39 5.54 -6.46
C GLY A 103 2.87 4.88 -7.76
N GLY A 104 2.37 3.69 -8.06
CA GLY A 104 2.75 2.90 -9.24
C GLY A 104 1.82 3.05 -10.45
N ASP A 105 0.85 3.98 -10.43
CA ASP A 105 0.03 4.18 -11.62
C ASP A 105 0.82 4.93 -12.71
N ILE A 106 0.49 4.65 -13.97
CA ILE A 106 1.14 5.26 -15.13
C ILE A 106 1.11 6.78 -15.02
N ALA A 107 0.07 7.38 -14.45
CA ALA A 107 -0.03 8.82 -14.28
C ALA A 107 1.08 9.39 -13.36
N SER A 108 1.40 8.71 -12.26
CA SER A 108 2.47 9.10 -11.34
C SER A 108 3.85 8.94 -11.99
N GLN A 109 4.07 7.85 -12.72
CA GLN A 109 5.29 7.61 -13.48
C GLN A 109 5.45 8.62 -14.65
N THR A 110 4.40 8.89 -15.41
CA THR A 110 4.37 9.89 -16.49
C THR A 110 4.61 11.29 -15.94
N THR A 111 4.03 11.63 -14.79
CA THR A 111 4.25 12.92 -14.13
C THR A 111 5.69 13.06 -13.63
N ALA A 112 6.26 12.00 -13.03
CA ALA A 112 7.65 11.97 -12.61
C ALA A 112 8.60 12.10 -13.81
N LEU A 113 8.33 11.37 -14.89
CA LEU A 113 9.08 11.41 -16.15
C LEU A 113 8.98 12.78 -16.84
N ALA A 114 7.81 13.40 -16.88
CA ALA A 114 7.62 14.75 -17.42
C ALA A 114 8.41 15.79 -16.60
N LYS A 115 8.37 15.69 -15.26
CA LYS A 115 9.17 16.53 -14.36
C LYS A 115 10.68 16.31 -14.51
N TRP A 116 11.09 15.10 -14.90
CA TRP A 116 12.48 14.77 -15.21
C TRP A 116 12.92 15.37 -16.55
N ASN A 117 12.11 15.20 -17.59
CA ASN A 117 12.40 15.70 -18.94
C ASN A 117 12.42 17.23 -19.01
N ASN A 118 11.59 17.90 -18.21
CA ASN A 118 11.51 19.37 -18.16
C ASN A 118 12.57 20.02 -17.26
N LEU A 119 13.58 19.28 -16.80
CA LEU A 119 14.73 19.88 -16.11
C LEU A 119 15.58 20.69 -17.10
N ALA A 120 15.40 22.01 -17.09
CA ALA A 120 16.26 22.91 -17.84
C ALA A 120 17.69 22.86 -17.29
N PHE A 121 18.64 22.59 -18.18
CA PHE A 121 20.06 22.68 -17.85
C PHE A 121 20.43 24.14 -17.61
N THR A 122 20.87 24.46 -16.40
CA THR A 122 21.30 25.82 -16.02
C THR A 122 22.77 25.89 -15.66
N SER A 123 23.31 24.86 -15.00
CA SER A 123 24.76 24.68 -14.77
C SER A 123 25.03 23.26 -14.26
N ILE A 124 26.23 22.74 -14.49
CA ILE A 124 26.63 21.39 -14.05
C ILE A 124 26.50 21.22 -12.54
N SER A 125 26.92 22.20 -11.75
CA SER A 125 26.87 22.17 -10.28
C SER A 125 25.44 22.13 -9.70
N LYS A 126 24.44 22.60 -10.44
CA LYS A 126 23.03 22.52 -10.05
C LYS A 126 22.31 21.34 -10.68
N PHE A 127 22.70 20.95 -11.89
CA PHE A 127 22.03 19.94 -12.70
C PHE A 127 22.41 18.52 -12.28
N VAL A 128 23.69 18.26 -11.98
CA VAL A 128 24.16 16.92 -11.58
C VAL A 128 23.55 16.49 -10.25
N PRO A 129 23.55 17.31 -9.17
CA PRO A 129 22.89 16.93 -7.92
C PRO A 129 21.36 16.79 -8.09
N ALA A 130 20.73 17.69 -8.85
CA ALA A 130 19.29 17.62 -9.10
C ALA A 130 18.87 16.36 -9.87
N LYS A 131 19.70 15.89 -10.81
CA LYS A 131 19.45 14.64 -11.54
C LYS A 131 19.73 13.41 -10.68
N VAL A 132 20.77 13.38 -9.85
CA VAL A 132 21.01 12.23 -8.98
C VAL A 132 19.88 12.07 -7.95
N ILE A 133 19.44 13.16 -7.31
CA ILE A 133 18.34 13.14 -6.33
C ILE A 133 17.02 12.72 -6.99
N LYS A 134 16.71 13.26 -8.17
CA LYS A 134 15.48 12.91 -8.88
C LYS A 134 15.52 11.53 -9.53
N HIS A 135 16.69 10.99 -9.85
CA HIS A 135 16.84 9.62 -10.38
C HIS A 135 16.53 8.60 -9.29
N LEU A 136 16.97 8.85 -8.05
CA LEU A 136 16.57 8.05 -6.88
C LEU A 136 15.04 8.08 -6.68
N LEU A 137 14.42 9.25 -6.77
CA LEU A 137 12.96 9.39 -6.67
C LEU A 137 12.23 8.70 -7.83
N LEU A 138 12.77 8.76 -9.05
CA LEU A 138 12.22 8.05 -10.21
C LEU A 138 12.32 6.53 -10.01
N CYS A 139 13.45 6.02 -9.52
CA CYS A 139 13.60 4.60 -9.23
C CYS A 139 12.64 4.12 -8.14
N GLN A 140 12.39 4.93 -7.11
CA GLN A 140 11.40 4.63 -6.07
C GLN A 140 9.96 4.58 -6.62
N VAL A 141 9.61 5.50 -7.53
CA VAL A 141 8.27 5.58 -8.15
C VAL A 141 8.07 4.53 -9.25
N VAL A 142 9.11 4.18 -10.01
CA VAL A 142 9.04 3.26 -11.15
C VAL A 142 9.23 1.80 -10.73
N PHE A 143 10.12 1.53 -9.78
CA PHE A 143 10.47 0.15 -9.40
C PHE A 143 9.91 -0.30 -8.05
N GLY A 144 9.25 0.58 -7.28
CA GLY A 144 8.68 0.21 -5.98
C GLY A 144 9.71 -0.38 -5.00
N VAL A 145 10.99 -0.05 -5.17
CA VAL A 145 12.07 -0.58 -4.35
C VAL A 145 12.03 0.13 -2.99
N VAL A 146 11.34 -0.50 -2.05
CA VAL A 146 11.60 -0.31 -0.62
C VAL A 146 13.02 -0.84 -0.40
N ALA A 147 13.96 0.06 -0.13
CA ALA A 147 15.26 -0.35 0.38
C ALA A 147 15.03 -1.12 1.70
N SER A 148 15.50 -2.37 1.71
CA SER A 148 15.41 -3.31 2.81
C SER A 148 16.02 -2.80 4.11
#